data_AF-A0A9D5DA35-F1
#
_entry.id   AF-A0A9D5DA35-F1
#
_cell.length_a   1.000
_cell.length_b   1.000
_cell.length_c   1.000
_cell.angle_alpha   90.00
_cell.angle_beta   90.00
_cell.angle_gamma   90.00
#
_symmetry.space_group_name_H-M   'P 1'
#
loop_
_entity.id
_entity.type
_entity.pdbx_description
1 polymer ?
#
loop_
_entity_poly.entity_id
_entity_poly.type
_entity_poly.pdbx_seq_one_letter_code
_entity_poly.pdbx_strand_id
1 'polypeptide(L)'
;MLRSPLCLGMRKEIEADYIGLLLMASAGYDPRVAPSVYEKMGEISGESGVSSLYEYLSTHPLSKKRAKLLSQAQVMEEALSMYREAISGNVVAGFL
;
A
#
# COMPACT_ATOMS: atom_id res chain seq x y z
N MET A 1 28.22 -16.81 -4.01
CA MET A 1 27.82 -15.39 -4.04
C MET A 1 26.30 -15.34 -4.06
N LEU A 2 25.64 -15.36 -2.90
CA LEU A 2 24.19 -15.22 -2.83
C LEU A 2 23.88 -13.77 -3.21
N ARG A 3 23.22 -13.56 -4.36
CA ARG A 3 22.71 -12.23 -4.72
C ARG A 3 21.72 -11.83 -3.63
N SER A 4 22.06 -10.80 -2.85
CA SER A 4 21.13 -10.20 -1.89
C SER A 4 19.84 -9.85 -2.65
N PRO A 5 18.66 -10.18 -2.09
CA PRO A 5 17.40 -9.74 -2.66
C PRO A 5 17.46 -8.22 -2.85
N LEU A 6 16.92 -7.73 -3.96
CA LEU A 6 16.99 -6.32 -4.33
C LEU A 6 16.20 -5.51 -3.28
N CYS A 7 16.83 -5.07 -2.19
CA CYS A 7 16.16 -4.27 -1.17
C CYS A 7 15.67 -2.97 -1.80
N LEU A 8 14.36 -2.79 -1.87
CA LEU A 8 13.78 -1.55 -2.36
C LEU A 8 13.93 -0.47 -1.29
N GLY A 9 14.49 0.68 -1.69
CA GLY A 9 14.68 1.79 -0.76
C GLY A 9 13.33 2.37 -0.32
N MET A 10 13.25 2.88 0.92
CA MET A 10 12.03 3.42 1.52
C MET A 10 11.26 4.42 0.64
N ARG A 11 11.95 5.19 -0.21
CA ARG A 11 11.30 6.10 -1.17
C ARG A 11 10.46 5.36 -2.21
N LYS A 12 10.97 4.25 -2.74
CA LYS A 12 10.27 3.43 -3.75
C LYS A 12 9.05 2.73 -3.14
N GLU A 13 9.18 2.27 -1.90
CA GLU A 13 8.05 1.67 -1.17
C GLU A 13 6.93 2.69 -0.93
N ILE A 14 7.28 3.92 -0.53
CA ILE A 14 6.30 5.00 -0.34
C ILE A 14 5.60 5.35 -1.66
N GLU A 15 6.35 5.47 -2.75
CA GLU A 15 5.80 5.74 -4.07
C GLU A 15 4.87 4.61 -4.54
N ALA A 16 5.30 3.36 -4.37
CA ALA A 16 4.50 2.19 -4.70
C ALA A 16 3.20 2.11 -3.87
N ASP A 17 3.26 2.39 -2.56
CA ASP A 17 2.10 2.41 -1.69
C ASP A 17 1.08 3.48 -2.10
N TYR A 18 1.58 4.68 -2.42
CA TYR A 18 0.75 5.80 -2.86
C TYR A 18 0.05 5.46 -4.18
N ILE A 19 0.80 5.04 -5.20
CA ILE A 19 0.22 4.65 -6.49
C ILE A 19 -0.74 3.46 -6.32
N GLY A 20 -0.36 2.48 -5.50
CA GLY A 20 -1.20 1.32 -5.20
C GLY A 20 -2.52 1.70 -4.54
N LEU A 21 -2.53 2.67 -3.61
CA LEU A 21 -3.75 3.17 -3.00
C LEU A 21 -4.69 3.79 -4.03
N LEU A 22 -4.15 4.63 -4.91
CA LEU A 22 -4.93 5.29 -5.95
C LEU A 22 -5.48 4.27 -6.97
N LEU A 23 -4.69 3.26 -7.35
CA LEU A 23 -5.13 2.15 -8.21
C LEU A 23 -6.27 1.34 -7.58
N MET A 24 -6.18 1.04 -6.28
CA MET A 24 -7.26 0.36 -5.57
C MET A 24 -8.53 1.20 -5.57
N ALA A 25 -8.41 2.49 -5.29
CA ALA A 25 -9.52 3.41 -5.31
C ALA A 25 -10.18 3.52 -6.70
N SER A 26 -9.40 3.63 -7.78
CA SER A 26 -9.95 3.68 -9.14
C SER A 26 -10.63 2.38 -9.56
N ALA A 27 -10.22 1.25 -9.01
CA ALA A 27 -10.88 -0.04 -9.19
C ALA A 27 -12.13 -0.22 -8.31
N GLY A 28 -12.49 0.78 -7.48
CA GLY A 28 -13.67 0.74 -6.62
C GLY A 28 -13.47 0.04 -5.28
N TYR A 29 -12.22 -0.19 -4.85
CA TYR A 29 -11.92 -0.66 -3.49
C TYR A 29 -11.85 0.52 -2.53
N ASP A 30 -12.39 0.35 -1.32
CA ASP A 30 -12.39 1.40 -0.29
C ASP A 30 -10.96 1.67 0.23
N PRO A 31 -10.38 2.86 -0.04
CA PRO A 31 -9.00 3.17 0.34
C PRO A 31 -8.79 3.25 1.85
N ARG A 32 -9.85 3.42 2.65
CA ARG A 32 -9.78 3.51 4.11
C ARG A 32 -9.34 2.21 4.76
N VAL A 33 -9.44 1.09 4.05
CA VAL A 33 -9.02 -0.23 4.54
C VAL A 33 -7.50 -0.39 4.48
N ALA A 34 -6.82 0.31 3.57
CA ALA A 34 -5.40 0.11 3.29
C ALA A 34 -4.50 0.30 4.53
N PRO A 35 -4.60 1.38 5.34
CA PRO A 35 -3.74 1.56 6.51
C PRO A 35 -3.79 0.38 7.49
N SER A 36 -4.99 -0.17 7.75
CA SER A 36 -5.17 -1.31 8.66
C SER A 36 -4.51 -2.59 8.14
N VAL A 37 -4.48 -2.80 6.82
CA VAL A 37 -3.76 -3.94 6.21
C VAL A 37 -2.27 -3.84 6.49
N TYR A 38 -1.67 -2.67 6.29
CA TYR A 38 -0.24 -2.45 6.54
C TYR A 38 0.13 -2.54 8.02
N GLU A 39 -0.75 -2.12 8.93
CA GLU A 39 -0.57 -2.29 10.38
C GLU A 39 -0.55 -3.77 10.76
N LYS A 40 -1.58 -4.53 10.33
CA LYS A 40 -1.69 -5.98 10.61
C LYS A 40 -0.54 -6.77 10.00
N MET A 41 -0.11 -6.41 8.79
CA MET A 41 1.03 -7.05 8.14
C MET A 41 2.33 -6.85 8.94
N GLY A 42 2.48 -5.68 9.58
CA GLY A 42 3.60 -5.41 10.49
C GLY A 42 3.53 -6.21 11.79
N GLU A 43 2.34 -6.48 12.32
CA GLU A 43 2.15 -7.32 13.50
C GLU A 43 2.47 -8.80 13.22
N ILE A 44 1.97 -9.34 12.11
CA ILE A 44 2.19 -10.73 11.70
C ILE A 44 3.67 -11.00 11.43
N SER A 45 4.42 -10.00 10.96
CA SER A 45 5.86 -10.12 10.72
C SER A 45 6.70 -10.39 11.97
N GLY A 46 6.20 -10.03 13.15
CA GLY A 46 6.86 -10.28 14.43
C GLY A 46 6.68 -11.71 14.94
N GLU A 47 5.65 -12.41 14.47
CA GLU A 47 5.41 -13.82 14.80
C GLU A 47 6.06 -14.70 13.73
N SER A 48 7.01 -15.55 14.13
CA SER A 48 7.94 -16.28 13.24
C SER A 48 7.31 -17.38 12.34
N GLY A 49 6.05 -17.24 11.91
CA GLY A 49 5.25 -18.33 11.36
C GLY A 49 5.03 -18.35 9.84
N VAL A 50 5.27 -17.26 9.10
CA VAL A 50 4.89 -17.21 7.68
C VAL A 50 6.13 -17.00 6.78
N SER A 51 6.69 -18.11 6.29
CA SER A 51 7.91 -18.13 5.47
C SER A 51 7.84 -17.24 4.21
N SER A 52 6.65 -17.10 3.60
CA SER A 52 6.46 -16.24 2.42
C SER A 52 6.41 -14.75 2.75
N LEU A 53 5.88 -14.40 3.93
CA LEU A 53 5.89 -13.03 4.43
C LEU A 53 7.33 -12.60 4.75
N TYR A 54 8.14 -13.51 5.30
CA TYR A 54 9.54 -13.24 5.59
C TYR A 54 10.37 -12.90 4.34
N GLU A 55 10.17 -13.64 3.24
CA GLU A 55 10.84 -13.34 1.96
C GLU A 55 10.40 -11.98 1.39
N TYR A 56 9.09 -11.67 1.45
CA TYR A 56 8.56 -10.37 1.04
C TYR A 56 9.14 -9.22 1.87
N LEU A 57 9.21 -9.38 3.19
CA LEU A 57 9.76 -8.36 4.09
C LEU A 57 11.27 -8.17 3.94
N SER A 58 11.97 -9.19 3.45
CA SER A 58 13.39 -9.12 3.16
C SER A 58 13.69 -8.21 1.96
N THR A 59 12.77 -8.12 0.98
CA THR A 59 12.89 -7.22 -0.19
C THR A 59 12.14 -5.89 0.00
N HIS A 60 11.03 -5.91 0.73
CA HIS A 60 10.13 -4.80 0.99
C HIS A 60 9.96 -4.58 2.50
N PRO A 61 10.86 -3.85 3.15
CA PRO A 61 10.74 -3.59 4.57
C PRO A 61 9.45 -2.81 4.86
N LEU A 62 8.56 -3.41 5.66
CA LEU A 62 7.41 -2.70 6.20
C LEU A 62 7.86 -1.70 7.27
N SER A 63 7.15 -0.57 7.34
CA SER A 63 7.39 0.43 8.36
C SER A 63 6.06 1.02 8.80
N LYS A 64 5.90 1.26 10.10
CA LYS A 64 4.79 2.08 10.65
C LYS A 64 4.68 3.44 9.94
N LYS A 65 5.77 3.93 9.36
CA LYS A 65 5.80 5.17 8.56
C LYS A 65 4.98 5.06 7.27
N ARG A 66 4.92 3.89 6.64
CA ARG A 66 4.16 3.63 5.40
C ARG A 66 2.65 3.66 5.66
N ALA A 67 2.18 2.94 6.67
CA ALA A 67 0.78 3.00 7.13
C ALA A 67 0.37 4.43 7.51
N LYS A 68 1.25 5.14 8.24
CA LYS A 68 1.02 6.55 8.59
C LYS A 68 0.89 7.44 7.36
N LEU A 69 1.69 7.22 6.32
CA LEU A 69 1.62 8.01 5.08
C LEU A 69 0.27 7.80 4.38
N LEU A 70 -0.19 6.56 4.26
CA LEU A 70 -1.50 6.25 3.66
C LEU A 70 -2.67 6.82 4.48
N SER A 71 -2.51 6.95 5.79
CA SER A 71 -3.51 7.60 6.65
C SER A 71 -3.53 9.13 6.59
N GLN A 72 -2.59 9.77 5.87
CA GLN A 72 -2.58 11.22 5.76
C GLN A 72 -3.83 11.73 5.03
N ALA A 73 -4.45 12.78 5.59
CA ALA A 73 -5.70 13.33 5.07
C ALA A 73 -5.61 13.70 3.58
N GLN A 74 -4.48 14.28 3.14
CA GLN A 74 -4.27 14.65 1.74
C GLN A 74 -4.31 13.44 0.81
N VAL A 75 -3.56 12.38 1.15
CA VAL A 75 -3.51 11.13 0.37
C VAL A 75 -4.86 10.41 0.38
N MET A 76 -5.52 10.37 1.54
CA MET A 76 -6.80 9.72 1.71
C MET A 76 -7.92 10.44 0.96
N GLU A 77 -7.95 11.78 0.97
CA GLU A 77 -9.00 12.53 0.26
C GLU A 77 -8.88 12.36 -1.26
N GLU A 78 -7.67 12.35 -1.79
CA GLU A 78 -7.42 12.08 -3.21
C GLU A 78 -7.91 10.68 -3.60
N ALA A 79 -7.52 9.65 -2.85
CA ALA A 79 -7.98 8.29 -3.07
C ALA A 79 -9.50 8.17 -2.91
N LEU A 80 -10.10 8.83 -1.92
CA LEU A 80 -11.55 8.83 -1.73
C LEU A 80 -12.30 9.51 -2.88
N SER A 81 -11.72 10.55 -3.49
CA SER A 81 -12.30 11.18 -4.68
C SER A 81 -12.39 10.17 -5.83
N MET A 82 -11.30 9.45 -6.09
CA MET A 82 -11.27 8.41 -7.13
C MET A 82 -12.21 7.24 -6.83
N TYR A 83 -12.26 6.81 -5.57
CA TYR A 83 -13.19 5.77 -5.11
C TYR A 83 -14.64 6.17 -5.35
N ARG A 84 -15.02 7.41 -5.00
CA ARG A 84 -16.38 7.94 -5.23
C ARG A 84 -16.74 7.98 -6.72
N GLU A 85 -15.79 8.37 -7.57
CA GLU A 85 -15.98 8.34 -9.02
C GLU A 85 -16.18 6.90 -9.52
N ALA A 86 -15.30 5.98 -9.13
CA ALA A 86 -15.34 4.57 -9.55
C ALA A 86 -16.67 3.89 -9.17
N ILE A 87 -17.15 4.08 -7.94
CA ILE A 87 -18.42 3.46 -7.49
C ILE A 87 -19.67 4.15 -8.06
N SER A 88 -19.53 5.37 -8.60
CA SER A 88 -20.63 6.08 -9.26
C SER A 88 -20.90 5.58 -10.69
N GLY A 89 -20.14 4.59 -11.18
CA GLY A 89 -20.24 4.04 -12.54
C GLY A 89 -19.54 4.89 -13.59
N ASN A 90 -18.82 5.92 -13.17
CA ASN A 90 -17.97 6.72 -14.04
C ASN A 90 -16.59 6.03 -14.14
N VAL A 91 -16.06 5.92 -15.37
CA VAL A 91 -14.66 5.55 -15.56
C VAL A 91 -13.82 6.69 -14.98
N VAL A 92 -12.90 6.38 -14.05
CA VAL A 92 -11.96 7.36 -13.51
C VAL A 92 -11.03 7.79 -14.65
N ALA A 93 -11.38 8.88 -15.31
CA ALA A 93 -10.74 9.34 -16.55
C ALA A 93 -9.28 9.79 -16.38
N GLY A 94 -8.82 9.94 -15.13
CA GLY A 94 -7.49 10.47 -14.80
C GLY A 94 -6.40 9.44 -14.51
N PHE A 95 -6.67 8.13 -14.62
CA PHE A 95 -5.71 7.07 -14.22
C PHE A 95 -5.24 6.15 -15.37
N LEU A 96 -5.75 6.35 -16.59
CA LEU A 96 -5.34 5.66 -17.82
C LEU A 96 -4.85 6.70 -18.84
#